data_AF-A0A7Y6QTG1-F1
#
_entry.id   AF-A0A7Y6QTG1-F1
#
_cell.length_a   1.000
_cell.length_b   1.000
_cell.length_c   1.000
_cell.angle_alpha   90.00
_cell.angle_beta   90.00
_cell.angle_gamma   90.00
#
_symmetry.space_group_name_H-M   'P 1'
#
loop_
_entity.id
_entity.type
_entity.pdbx_description
1 polymer ?
#
loop_
_entity_poly.entity_id
_entity_poly.type
_entity_poly.pdbx_seq_one_letter_code
_entity_poly.pdbx_strand_id
1 'polypeptide(L)'
;MKLLGSLFSWLIWAAIGCYVGFFGGGFYYTPPKSSADLAAWAGAIGTIAAFVGTVVLATRQSREKQRTERNLAALVAAGVLPGISEAIHTLQWVEAELSTPPIGHAPSLYLNYSSRLKLLCPWDAQLIQPLAILANDVGYHLEFARSRIVFAQTITEQWASTGALVEGAVLDHIVRSLQSARRSLEIARNECKQITPPVPILVSV
;
A
#
# COMPACT_ATOMS: atom_id res chain seq x y z
N MET A 1 0.09 -8.96 -18.21
CA MET A 1 -1.35 -8.68 -18.00
C MET A 1 -2.19 -8.53 -19.29
N LYS A 2 -1.72 -7.89 -20.36
CA LYS A 2 -2.51 -7.72 -21.61
C LYS A 2 -2.95 -9.04 -22.27
N LEU A 3 -2.11 -10.08 -22.23
CA LEU A 3 -2.40 -11.40 -22.79
C LEU A 3 -3.58 -12.11 -22.10
N LEU A 4 -3.69 -11.97 -20.78
CA LEU A 4 -4.77 -12.60 -20.00
C LEU A 4 -6.14 -12.01 -20.37
N GLY A 5 -6.19 -10.69 -20.64
CA GLY A 5 -7.40 -10.02 -21.08
C GLY A 5 -7.84 -10.43 -22.49
N SER A 6 -6.88 -10.65 -23.39
CA SER A 6 -7.14 -11.13 -24.75
C SER A 6 -7.72 -12.55 -24.75
N LEU A 7 -7.14 -13.46 -23.96
CA LEU A 7 -7.64 -14.84 -23.81
C LEU A 7 -9.04 -14.88 -23.21
N PHE A 8 -9.30 -14.08 -22.16
CA PHE A 8 -10.62 -14.03 -21.54
C PHE A 8 -11.70 -13.50 -22.51
N SER A 9 -11.37 -12.49 -23.33
CA SER A 9 -12.25 -12.00 -24.39
C SER A 9 -12.60 -13.10 -25.40
N TRP A 10 -11.59 -13.85 -25.86
CA TRP A 10 -11.79 -14.98 -26.75
C TRP A 10 -12.70 -16.06 -26.16
N LEU A 11 -12.50 -16.40 -24.89
CA LEU A 11 -13.34 -17.38 -24.19
C LEU A 11 -14.79 -16.92 -24.08
N ILE A 12 -15.05 -15.63 -23.83
CA ILE A 12 -16.41 -15.08 -23.82
C ILE A 12 -17.05 -15.23 -25.21
N TRP A 13 -16.35 -14.88 -26.29
CA TRP A 13 -16.89 -15.01 -27.64
C TRP A 13 -17.15 -16.46 -28.03
N ALA A 14 -16.26 -17.38 -27.67
CA ALA A 14 -16.45 -18.82 -27.88
C ALA A 14 -17.68 -19.34 -27.10
N ALA A 15 -17.83 -18.94 -25.84
CA ALA A 15 -18.99 -19.31 -25.03
C ALA A 15 -20.30 -18.76 -25.62
N ILE A 16 -20.32 -17.51 -26.08
CA ILE A 16 -21.48 -16.92 -26.78
C ILE A 16 -21.79 -17.71 -28.06
N GLY A 17 -20.77 -18.06 -28.85
CA GLY A 17 -20.94 -18.84 -30.07
C GLY A 17 -21.54 -20.23 -29.80
N CYS A 18 -20.99 -20.96 -28.82
CA CYS A 18 -21.52 -22.25 -28.38
C CYS A 18 -22.95 -22.13 -27.87
N TYR A 19 -23.25 -21.07 -27.12
CA TYR A 19 -24.58 -20.79 -26.60
C TYR A 19 -25.59 -20.54 -27.72
N VAL A 20 -25.28 -19.64 -28.65
CA VAL A 20 -26.14 -19.35 -29.80
C VAL A 20 -26.32 -20.60 -30.67
N GLY A 21 -25.28 -21.41 -30.85
CA GLY A 21 -25.36 -22.69 -31.57
C GLY A 21 -26.25 -23.71 -30.87
N PHE A 22 -26.13 -23.86 -29.54
CA PHE A 22 -26.94 -24.79 -28.75
C PHE A 22 -28.42 -24.41 -28.76
N PHE A 23 -28.75 -23.14 -28.49
CA PHE A 23 -30.13 -22.67 -28.50
C PHE A 23 -30.69 -22.62 -29.93
N GLY A 24 -29.92 -22.16 -30.91
CA GLY A 24 -30.34 -22.14 -32.32
C GLY A 24 -30.61 -23.54 -32.87
N GLY A 25 -29.73 -24.50 -32.59
CA GLY A 25 -29.93 -25.91 -32.92
C GLY A 25 -31.13 -26.50 -32.17
N GLY A 26 -31.29 -26.22 -30.88
CA GLY A 26 -32.44 -26.65 -30.08
C GLY A 26 -33.77 -26.14 -30.64
N PHE A 27 -33.84 -24.87 -31.05
CA PHE A 27 -35.04 -24.31 -31.70
C PHE A 27 -35.30 -24.92 -33.08
N TYR A 28 -34.27 -25.24 -33.84
CA TYR A 28 -34.41 -25.85 -35.17
C TYR A 28 -34.88 -27.30 -35.11
N TYR A 29 -34.25 -28.13 -34.28
CA TYR A 29 -34.56 -29.56 -34.18
C TYR A 29 -35.78 -29.85 -33.29
N THR A 30 -36.03 -29.02 -32.28
CA THR A 30 -37.14 -29.16 -31.34
C THR A 30 -37.88 -27.84 -31.16
N PRO A 31 -38.60 -27.36 -32.20
CA PRO A 31 -39.32 -26.10 -32.10
C PRO A 31 -40.41 -26.18 -31.02
N PRO A 32 -40.63 -25.11 -30.25
CA PRO A 32 -41.68 -25.07 -29.22
C PRO A 32 -43.04 -25.31 -29.88
N LYS A 33 -43.76 -26.31 -29.40
CA LYS A 33 -45.09 -26.69 -29.95
C LYS A 33 -46.22 -26.03 -29.18
N SER A 34 -45.94 -25.56 -27.96
CA SER A 34 -46.89 -24.88 -27.08
C SER A 34 -46.33 -23.54 -26.59
N SER A 35 -47.23 -22.66 -26.15
CA SER A 35 -46.86 -21.42 -25.46
C SER A 35 -46.07 -21.68 -24.17
N ALA A 36 -46.31 -22.81 -23.49
CA ALA A 36 -45.58 -23.22 -22.32
C ALA A 36 -44.10 -23.55 -22.63
N ASP A 37 -43.84 -24.24 -23.75
CA ASP A 37 -42.47 -24.54 -24.19
C ASP A 37 -41.69 -23.26 -24.51
N LEU A 38 -42.35 -22.31 -25.17
CA LEU A 38 -41.75 -21.01 -25.48
C LEU A 38 -41.41 -20.22 -24.21
N ALA A 39 -42.29 -20.27 -23.20
CA ALA A 39 -42.03 -19.67 -21.89
C ALA A 39 -40.85 -20.33 -21.16
N ALA A 40 -40.71 -21.66 -21.24
CA ALA A 40 -39.58 -22.39 -20.67
C ALA A 40 -38.24 -22.01 -21.33
N TRP A 41 -38.22 -21.91 -22.67
CA TRP A 41 -37.05 -21.43 -23.41
C TRP A 41 -36.67 -19.99 -23.05
N ALA A 42 -37.65 -19.09 -22.99
CA ALA A 42 -37.43 -17.71 -22.57
C ALA A 42 -36.89 -17.63 -21.13
N GLY A 43 -37.40 -18.45 -20.22
CA GLY A 43 -36.92 -18.58 -18.85
C GLY A 43 -35.46 -19.01 -18.79
N ALA A 44 -35.10 -20.08 -19.52
CA ALA A 44 -33.73 -20.59 -19.57
C ALA A 44 -32.74 -19.53 -20.10
N ILE A 45 -33.11 -18.82 -21.17
CA ILE A 45 -32.29 -17.72 -21.71
C ILE A 45 -32.17 -16.59 -20.69
N GLY A 46 -33.27 -16.22 -20.04
CA GLY A 46 -33.29 -15.19 -19.00
C GLY A 46 -32.37 -15.53 -17.82
N THR A 47 -32.38 -16.78 -17.34
CA THR A 47 -31.50 -17.22 -16.24
C THR A 47 -30.02 -17.12 -16.60
N ILE A 48 -29.64 -17.50 -17.83
CA ILE A 48 -28.25 -17.46 -18.26
C ILE A 48 -27.79 -16.02 -18.50
N ALA A 49 -28.64 -15.18 -19.10
CA ALA A 49 -28.37 -13.75 -19.22
C ALA A 49 -28.20 -13.08 -17.85
N ALA A 50 -29.05 -13.42 -16.87
CA ALA A 50 -28.92 -12.93 -15.50
C ALA A 50 -27.60 -13.38 -14.86
N PHE A 51 -27.20 -14.63 -15.03
CA PHE A 51 -25.92 -15.15 -14.52
C PHE A 51 -24.71 -14.44 -15.13
N VAL A 52 -24.69 -14.21 -16.44
CA VAL A 52 -23.62 -13.43 -17.08
C VAL A 52 -23.61 -11.99 -16.55
N GLY A 53 -24.80 -11.40 -16.38
CA GLY A 53 -24.97 -10.06 -15.81
C GLY A 53 -24.36 -9.93 -14.42
N THR A 54 -24.58 -10.90 -13.53
CA THR A 54 -24.00 -10.88 -12.17
C THR A 54 -22.48 -11.03 -12.18
N VAL A 55 -21.92 -11.90 -13.04
CA VAL A 55 -20.46 -12.05 -13.18
C VAL A 55 -19.81 -10.75 -13.68
N VAL A 56 -20.42 -10.10 -14.67
CA VAL A 56 -19.93 -8.81 -15.19
C VAL A 56 -20.00 -7.73 -14.11
N LEU A 57 -21.10 -7.66 -13.35
CA LEU A 57 -21.28 -6.69 -12.28
C LEU A 57 -20.25 -6.90 -11.16
N ALA A 58 -20.05 -8.14 -10.71
CA ALA A 58 -19.06 -8.48 -9.70
C ALA A 58 -17.63 -8.13 -10.15
N THR A 59 -17.31 -8.38 -11.42
CA THR A 59 -16.00 -8.03 -11.99
C THR A 59 -15.80 -6.51 -12.04
N ARG A 60 -16.83 -5.74 -12.41
CA ARG A 60 -16.77 -4.27 -12.41
C ARG A 60 -16.58 -3.71 -11.01
N GLN A 61 -17.34 -4.20 -10.04
CA GLN A 61 -17.21 -3.81 -8.63
C GLN A 61 -15.81 -4.10 -8.08
N SER A 62 -15.24 -5.27 -8.40
CA SER A 62 -13.86 -5.61 -8.02
C SER A 62 -12.83 -4.64 -8.61
N ARG A 63 -12.96 -4.30 -9.90
CA ARG A 63 -12.06 -3.33 -10.57
C ARG A 63 -12.22 -1.92 -10.02
N GLU A 64 -13.44 -1.50 -9.73
CA GLU A 64 -13.73 -0.21 -9.14
C GLU A 64 -13.15 -0.11 -7.73
N LYS A 65 -13.36 -1.14 -6.90
CA LYS A 65 -12.75 -1.25 -5.57
C LYS A 65 -11.22 -1.16 -5.61
N GLN A 66 -10.57 -1.89 -6.54
CA GLN A 66 -9.12 -1.78 -6.70
C GLN A 66 -8.66 -0.38 -7.13
N ARG A 67 -9.47 0.32 -7.94
CA ARG A 67 -9.15 1.70 -8.34
C ARG A 67 -9.31 2.67 -7.18
N THR A 68 -10.37 2.55 -6.39
CA THR A 68 -10.58 3.42 -5.22
C THR A 68 -9.52 3.19 -4.16
N GLU A 69 -9.15 1.93 -3.90
CA GLU A 69 -8.06 1.55 -3.00
C GLU A 69 -6.70 2.12 -3.46
N ARG A 70 -6.37 2.01 -4.75
CA ARG A 70 -5.14 2.58 -5.31
C ARG A 70 -5.12 4.11 -5.25
N ASN A 71 -6.25 4.76 -5.52
CA ASN A 71 -6.36 6.21 -5.43
C ASN A 71 -6.18 6.69 -3.98
N LEU A 72 -6.80 5.99 -3.02
CA LEU A 72 -6.61 6.24 -1.60
C LEU A 72 -5.14 6.06 -1.21
N ALA A 73 -4.51 4.95 -1.62
CA ALA A 73 -3.09 4.70 -1.35
C ALA A 73 -2.19 5.80 -1.93
N ALA A 74 -2.48 6.30 -3.14
CA ALA A 74 -1.73 7.40 -3.74
C ALA A 74 -1.91 8.74 -2.99
N LEU A 75 -3.12 9.03 -2.49
CA LEU A 75 -3.40 10.20 -1.65
C LEU A 75 -2.67 10.11 -0.31
N VAL A 76 -2.70 8.94 0.34
CA VAL A 76 -1.98 8.68 1.58
C VAL A 76 -0.48 8.80 1.36
N ALA A 77 0.06 8.23 0.27
CA ALA A 77 1.46 8.34 -0.12
C ALA A 77 1.89 9.80 -0.29
N ALA A 78 1.04 10.63 -0.91
CA ALA A 78 1.28 12.06 -1.05
C ALA A 78 1.29 12.77 0.32
N GLY A 79 0.36 12.43 1.21
CA GLY A 79 0.23 13.01 2.55
C GLY A 79 1.41 12.68 3.48
N VAL A 80 2.05 11.51 3.33
CA VAL A 80 3.20 11.13 4.17
C VAL A 80 4.53 11.70 3.71
N LEU A 81 4.65 12.12 2.44
CA LEU A 81 5.93 12.60 1.88
C LEU A 81 6.62 13.70 2.70
N PRO A 82 5.91 14.74 3.19
CA PRO A 82 6.51 15.76 4.04
C PRO A 82 7.07 15.16 5.34
N GLY A 83 6.30 14.31 6.01
CA GLY A 83 6.71 13.66 7.26
C GLY A 83 7.91 12.72 7.08
N ILE A 84 7.97 11.99 5.96
CA ILE A 84 9.14 11.16 5.63
C ILE A 84 10.40 12.02 5.47
N SER A 85 10.27 13.17 4.82
CA SER A 85 11.41 14.08 4.58
C SER A 85 11.93 14.70 5.88
N GLU A 86 11.03 15.15 6.75
CA GLU A 86 11.37 15.64 8.09
C GLU A 86 12.03 14.56 8.95
N ALA A 87 11.52 13.33 8.90
CA ALA A 87 12.10 12.19 9.61
C ALA A 87 13.51 11.88 9.13
N ILE A 88 13.77 11.88 7.81
CA ILE A 88 15.12 11.68 7.27
C ILE A 88 16.10 12.74 7.81
N HIS A 89 15.72 14.02 7.79
CA HIS A 89 16.59 15.09 8.28
C HIS A 89 16.86 14.98 9.79
N THR A 90 15.84 14.65 10.58
CA THR A 90 16.00 14.47 12.02
C THR A 90 16.88 13.26 12.34
N LEU A 91 16.71 12.15 11.61
CA LEU A 91 17.56 10.96 11.76
C LEU A 91 19.01 11.28 11.42
N GLN A 92 19.28 12.01 10.33
CA GLN A 92 20.64 12.43 9.98
C GLN A 92 21.29 13.25 11.10
N TRP A 93 20.53 14.15 11.72
CA TRP A 93 21.02 14.95 12.83
C TRP A 93 21.32 14.10 14.07
N VAL A 94 20.41 13.21 14.48
CA VAL A 94 20.63 12.30 15.62
C VAL A 94 21.79 11.33 15.35
N GLU A 95 21.91 10.81 14.13
CA GLU A 95 23.02 9.96 13.71
C GLU A 95 24.36 10.68 13.85
N ALA A 96 24.45 11.94 13.40
CA ALA A 96 25.67 12.73 13.48
C ALA A 96 26.08 12.98 14.94
N GLU A 97 25.13 13.40 15.77
CA GLU A 97 25.35 13.65 17.21
C GLU A 97 25.80 12.39 17.96
N LEU A 98 25.15 11.24 17.70
CA LEU A 98 25.52 9.97 18.33
C LEU A 98 26.84 9.39 17.82
N SER A 99 27.26 9.74 16.60
CA SER A 99 28.52 9.27 16.00
C SER A 99 29.75 10.05 16.49
N THR A 100 29.56 11.29 16.93
CA THR A 100 30.61 12.12 17.54
C THR A 100 30.25 12.47 18.99
N PRO A 101 30.18 11.46 19.88
CA PRO A 101 29.76 11.63 21.25
C PRO A 101 30.66 12.67 21.98
N PRO A 102 30.14 13.79 22.51
CA PRO A 102 30.93 14.75 23.29
C PRO A 102 31.43 14.12 24.60
N ILE A 103 32.72 14.24 24.91
CA ILE A 103 33.34 13.63 26.10
C ILE A 103 32.54 14.00 27.38
N GLY A 104 31.98 13.00 28.07
CA GLY A 104 31.22 13.17 29.32
C GLY A 104 29.72 13.41 29.15
N HIS A 105 28.97 12.44 28.61
CA HIS A 105 27.56 12.62 28.24
C HIS A 105 26.68 12.93 29.44
N ALA A 106 26.09 14.11 29.45
CA ALA A 106 24.99 14.42 30.33
C ALA A 106 23.75 13.60 29.93
N PRO A 107 23.06 12.93 30.88
CA PRO A 107 21.81 12.19 30.61
C PRO A 107 20.73 13.01 29.88
N SER A 108 20.78 14.34 30.02
CA SER A 108 19.87 15.28 29.34
C SER A 108 19.98 15.25 27.81
N LEU A 109 21.13 14.89 27.24
CA LEU A 109 21.29 14.77 25.78
C LEU A 109 20.47 13.60 25.24
N TYR A 110 20.54 12.44 25.91
CA TYR A 110 19.77 11.26 25.52
C TYR A 110 18.26 11.49 25.63
N LEU A 111 17.82 12.27 26.62
CA LEU A 111 16.42 12.67 26.75
C LEU A 111 15.96 13.57 25.58
N ASN A 112 16.83 14.45 25.08
CA ASN A 112 16.54 15.26 23.90
C ASN A 112 16.42 14.38 22.64
N TYR A 113 17.36 13.45 22.45
CA TYR A 113 17.31 12.51 21.33
C TYR A 113 16.04 11.64 21.39
N SER A 114 15.72 11.04 22.54
CA SER A 114 14.51 10.22 22.69
C SER A 114 13.24 11.02 22.44
N SER A 115 13.16 12.26 22.95
CA SER A 115 12.03 13.16 22.72
C SER A 115 11.85 13.49 21.25
N ARG A 116 12.93 13.76 20.52
CA ARG A 116 12.87 14.00 19.07
C ARG A 116 12.48 12.74 18.31
N LEU A 117 13.08 11.60 18.61
CA LEU A 117 12.74 10.31 17.98
C LEU A 117 11.27 9.94 18.22
N LYS A 118 10.71 10.26 19.38
CA LYS A 118 9.29 10.03 19.71
C LYS A 118 8.33 10.87 18.85
N LEU A 119 8.76 12.06 18.43
CA LEU A 119 7.99 12.91 17.51
C LEU A 119 8.11 12.44 16.05
N LEU A 120 9.09 11.58 15.74
CA LEU A 120 9.20 10.97 14.43
C LEU A 120 8.17 9.85 14.25
N CYS A 121 7.75 9.65 13.01
CA CYS A 121 6.73 8.68 12.60
C CYS A 121 5.30 9.03 13.09
N PRO A 122 4.72 10.15 12.62
CA PRO A 122 3.29 10.42 12.84
C PRO A 122 2.40 9.35 12.16
N TRP A 123 2.95 8.50 11.31
CA TRP A 123 2.21 7.43 10.65
C TRP A 123 2.00 6.23 11.58
N ASP A 124 0.74 5.87 11.77
CA ASP A 124 0.31 4.70 12.49
C ASP A 124 -0.01 3.53 11.54
N ALA A 125 -0.43 2.40 12.11
CA ALA A 125 -0.80 1.23 11.32
C ALA A 125 -1.97 1.52 10.37
N GLN A 126 -2.91 2.41 10.76
CA GLN A 126 -4.06 2.79 9.94
C GLN A 126 -3.61 3.57 8.70
N LEU A 127 -2.62 4.42 8.84
CA LEU A 127 -2.06 5.20 7.76
C LEU A 127 -1.17 4.34 6.84
N ILE A 128 -0.46 3.34 7.39
CA ILE A 128 0.37 2.42 6.60
C ILE A 128 -0.48 1.42 5.80
N GLN A 129 -1.61 0.94 6.36
CA GLN A 129 -2.40 -0.14 5.77
C GLN A 129 -2.81 0.07 4.29
N PRO A 130 -3.28 1.26 3.87
CA PRO A 130 -3.59 1.52 2.45
C PRO A 130 -2.38 1.39 1.51
N LEU A 131 -1.17 1.66 2.01
CA LEU A 131 0.06 1.62 1.23
C LEU A 131 0.50 0.18 0.89
N ALA A 132 -0.01 -0.83 1.60
CA ALA A 132 0.27 -2.24 1.32
C ALA A 132 -0.25 -2.71 -0.06
N ILE A 133 -1.16 -1.95 -0.69
CA ILE A 133 -1.71 -2.25 -2.02
C ILE A 133 -0.75 -1.80 -3.15
N LEU A 134 0.25 -0.98 -2.82
CA LEU A 134 1.24 -0.48 -3.78
C LEU A 134 2.30 -1.56 -4.06
N ALA A 135 2.76 -1.65 -5.31
CA ALA A 135 3.64 -2.72 -5.76
C ALA A 135 5.09 -2.64 -5.23
N ASN A 136 5.49 -1.52 -4.65
CA ASN A 136 6.87 -1.25 -4.26
C ASN A 136 7.12 -1.43 -2.76
N ASP A 137 6.24 -2.14 -2.03
CA ASP A 137 6.43 -2.40 -0.59
C ASP A 137 6.63 -1.16 0.30
N VAL A 138 6.11 0.01 -0.13
CA VAL A 138 6.21 1.28 0.61
C VAL A 138 5.77 1.13 2.07
N GLY A 139 4.66 0.43 2.30
CA GLY A 139 4.15 0.19 3.66
C GLY A 139 5.12 -0.61 4.53
N TYR A 140 5.81 -1.60 3.94
CA TYR A 140 6.85 -2.37 4.63
C TYR A 140 8.04 -1.49 5.00
N HIS A 141 8.50 -0.64 4.07
CA HIS A 141 9.63 0.26 4.33
C HIS A 141 9.34 1.27 5.45
N LEU A 142 8.11 1.78 5.53
CA LEU A 142 7.67 2.69 6.60
C LEU A 142 7.58 1.98 7.96
N GLU A 143 7.01 0.77 8.01
CA GLU A 143 6.89 0.02 9.27
C GLU A 143 8.25 -0.47 9.78
N PHE A 144 9.14 -0.89 8.87
CA PHE A 144 10.52 -1.24 9.21
C PHE A 144 11.26 -0.03 9.79
N ALA A 145 11.17 1.14 9.15
CA ALA A 145 11.78 2.36 9.66
C ALA A 145 11.24 2.73 11.04
N ARG A 146 9.91 2.71 11.21
CA ARG A 146 9.24 2.96 12.48
C ARG A 146 9.73 2.04 13.59
N SER A 147 9.81 0.72 13.33
CA SER A 147 10.29 -0.27 14.29
C SER A 147 11.72 0.02 14.76
N ARG A 148 12.61 0.43 13.84
CA ARG A 148 14.01 0.79 14.13
C ARG A 148 14.14 2.10 14.92
N ILE A 149 13.26 3.06 14.66
CA ILE A 149 13.18 4.33 15.39
C ILE A 149 12.68 4.12 16.81
N VAL A 150 11.60 3.35 16.99
CA VAL A 150 11.06 3.01 18.32
C VAL A 150 12.10 2.26 19.14
N PHE A 151 12.80 1.30 18.54
CA PHE A 151 13.91 0.61 19.20
C PHE A 151 14.98 1.60 19.70
N ALA A 152 15.47 2.49 18.83
CA ALA A 152 16.47 3.49 19.22
C ALA A 152 15.95 4.44 20.32
N GLN A 153 14.70 4.89 20.20
CA GLN A 153 14.03 5.71 21.21
C GLN A 153 14.02 5.02 22.57
N THR A 154 13.57 3.76 22.65
CA THR A 154 13.49 3.01 23.91
C THR A 154 14.86 2.90 24.59
N ILE A 155 15.92 2.61 23.83
CA ILE A 155 17.26 2.49 24.42
C ILE A 155 17.78 3.86 24.89
N THR A 156 17.61 4.92 24.10
CA THR A 156 18.03 6.28 24.52
C THR A 156 17.26 6.78 25.75
N GLU A 157 15.97 6.45 25.87
CA GLU A 157 15.15 6.77 27.04
C GLU A 157 15.59 6.00 28.29
N GLN A 158 15.93 4.71 28.14
CA GLN A 158 16.48 3.90 29.22
C GLN A 158 17.83 4.42 29.72
N TRP A 159 18.69 4.92 28.83
CA TRP A 159 19.96 5.52 29.24
C TRP A 159 19.80 6.86 29.93
N ALA A 160 18.87 7.68 29.45
CA ALA A 160 18.53 8.94 30.09
C ALA A 160 18.06 8.73 31.54
N SER A 161 17.31 7.65 31.82
CA SER A 161 16.81 7.35 33.17
C SER A 161 17.84 6.69 34.08
N THR A 162 18.70 5.82 33.55
CA THR A 162 19.67 5.07 34.36
C THR A 162 20.92 5.88 34.69
N GLY A 163 21.31 6.84 33.82
CA GLY A 163 22.56 7.58 33.96
C GLY A 163 23.83 6.73 33.82
N ALA A 164 23.69 5.49 33.34
CA ALA A 164 24.80 4.58 33.14
C ALA A 164 25.69 5.03 31.97
N LEU A 165 26.98 4.74 32.06
CA LEU A 165 27.91 4.90 30.95
C LEU A 165 27.48 3.98 29.80
N VAL A 166 27.35 4.55 28.61
CA VAL A 166 26.95 3.81 27.42
C VAL A 166 28.12 2.96 26.92
N GLU A 167 27.90 1.66 26.81
CA GLU A 167 28.85 0.76 26.13
C GLU A 167 28.89 1.09 24.64
N GLY A 168 30.10 1.28 24.09
CA GLY A 168 30.30 1.65 22.69
C GLY A 168 29.63 0.68 21.69
N ALA A 169 29.58 -0.62 22.02
CA ALA A 169 28.92 -1.62 21.19
C ALA A 169 27.41 -1.39 21.03
N VAL A 170 26.74 -0.91 22.08
CA VAL A 170 25.31 -0.62 22.03
C VAL A 170 25.04 0.68 21.27
N LEU A 171 25.89 1.69 21.46
CA LEU A 171 25.83 2.94 20.68
C LEU A 171 25.95 2.65 19.18
N ASP A 172 26.94 1.83 18.78
CA ASP A 172 27.11 1.37 17.41
C ASP A 172 25.85 0.69 16.86
N HIS A 173 25.19 -0.13 17.68
CA HIS A 173 23.97 -0.82 17.27
C HIS A 173 22.80 0.15 17.04
N ILE A 174 22.65 1.16 17.89
CA ILE A 174 21.65 2.23 17.70
C ILE A 174 21.93 3.02 16.43
N VAL A 175 23.17 3.46 16.22
CA VAL A 175 23.56 4.23 15.02
C VAL A 175 23.26 3.43 13.75
N ARG A 176 23.60 2.13 13.71
CA ARG A 176 23.26 1.25 12.57
C ARG A 176 21.76 1.08 12.39
N SER A 177 20.99 1.01 13.48
CA SER A 177 19.53 0.93 13.44
C SER A 177 18.92 2.20 12.82
N LEU A 178 19.39 3.38 13.25
CA LEU A 178 18.95 4.68 12.70
C LEU A 178 19.32 4.81 11.21
N GLN A 179 20.55 4.46 10.82
CA GLN A 179 20.98 4.46 9.42
C GLN A 179 20.12 3.54 8.54
N SER A 180 19.75 2.37 9.07
CA SER A 180 18.86 1.42 8.38
C SER A 180 17.46 1.99 8.23
N ALA A 181 16.93 2.65 9.27
CA ALA A 181 15.65 3.34 9.21
C ALA A 181 15.66 4.44 8.16
N ARG A 182 16.70 5.29 8.16
CA ARG A 182 16.86 6.38 7.21
C ARG A 182 16.91 5.89 5.76
N ARG A 183 17.72 4.86 5.48
CA ARG A 183 17.77 4.26 4.13
C ARG A 183 16.40 3.74 3.69
N SER A 184 15.67 3.10 4.59
CA SER A 184 14.30 2.60 4.31
C SER A 184 13.33 3.76 3.99
N LEU A 185 13.42 4.86 4.75
CA LEU A 185 12.64 6.08 4.49
C LEU A 185 13.01 6.74 3.15
N GLU A 186 14.28 6.74 2.76
CA GLU A 186 14.72 7.25 1.46
C GLU A 186 14.13 6.44 0.29
N ILE A 187 14.07 5.10 0.42
CA ILE A 187 13.43 4.21 -0.54
C ILE A 187 11.93 4.52 -0.63
N ALA A 188 11.23 4.50 0.52
CA ALA A 188 9.80 4.81 0.59
C ALA A 188 9.48 6.20 0.00
N ARG A 189 10.31 7.22 0.27
CA ARG A 189 10.16 8.56 -0.30
C ARG A 189 10.25 8.54 -1.83
N ASN A 190 11.24 7.84 -2.37
CA ASN A 190 11.45 7.77 -3.81
C ASN A 190 10.30 7.04 -4.50
N GLU A 191 9.77 5.99 -3.88
CA GLU A 191 8.62 5.23 -4.40
C GLU A 191 7.32 6.03 -4.31
N CYS A 192 7.06 6.70 -3.18
CA CYS A 192 5.92 7.62 -3.06
C CYS A 192 5.95 8.69 -4.16
N LYS A 193 7.12 9.29 -4.44
CA LYS A 193 7.27 10.27 -5.53
C LYS A 193 6.94 9.74 -6.92
N GLN A 194 7.14 8.44 -7.17
CA GLN A 194 6.78 7.82 -8.45
C GLN A 194 5.27 7.59 -8.59
N ILE A 195 4.58 7.41 -7.46
CA ILE A 195 3.15 7.06 -7.41
C ILE A 195 2.29 8.33 -7.33
N THR A 196 2.77 9.36 -6.63
CA THR A 196 2.06 10.62 -6.47
C THR A 196 2.06 11.39 -7.80
N PRO A 197 0.90 11.72 -8.37
CA PRO A 197 0.84 12.57 -9.56
C PRO A 197 1.47 13.93 -9.24
N PRO A 198 2.14 14.59 -10.20
CA PRO A 198 2.67 15.93 -9.99
C PRO A 198 1.53 16.83 -9.52
N VAL A 199 1.70 17.47 -8.36
CA VAL A 199 0.72 18.42 -7.85
C VAL A 199 0.57 19.51 -8.92
N PRO A 200 -0.61 19.70 -9.51
CA PRO A 200 -0.81 20.78 -10.45
C PRO A 200 -0.51 22.07 -9.70
N ILE A 201 0.50 22.80 -10.15
CA ILE A 201 0.84 24.11 -9.62
C ILE A 201 -0.40 24.97 -9.89
N LEU A 202 -1.24 25.17 -8.87
CA LEU A 202 -2.32 26.13 -8.93
C LEU A 202 -1.66 27.49 -9.10
N VAL A 203 -1.59 27.95 -10.35
CA VAL A 203 -1.17 29.31 -10.66
C VAL A 203 -2.17 30.20 -9.95
N SER A 204 -1.72 30.83 -8.85
CA SER A 204 -2.49 31.85 -8.16
C SER A 204 -2.77 32.96 -9.18
N VAL A 205 -4.04 33.07 -9.60
CA VAL A 205 -4.55 34.19 -10.40
C VAL A 205 -4.65 35.42 -9.50
#